data_AF-A0A2W6AYI4-F1
#
_entry.id   AF-A0A2W6AYI4-F1
#
_cell.length_a   1.000
_cell.length_b   1.000
_cell.length_c   1.000
_cell.angle_alpha   90.00
_cell.angle_beta   90.00
_cell.angle_gamma   90.00
#
_symmetry.space_group_name_H-M   'P 1'
#
loop_
_entity.id
_entity.type
_entity.pdbx_description
1 polymer ?
#
loop_
_entity_poly.entity_id
_entity_poly.type
_entity_poly.pdbx_seq_one_letter_code
_entity_poly.pdbx_strand_id
1 'polypeptide(L)'
;MDITQLIGGLALSAPAGLNAYLPLLVLSLAAKFGAIHLSSPYTILTDWWAIGVLLVLVTIELMVDKIPGLDHINDIINTLIRPAAGALLYMSHDSAYNYVNPIVALGLGTVAAGGVHVLKATSRPVVTLSTAGLGNPLVSLAEDFVAALTALLALFVPLLALLLLIIFLLPAFWLVNRLRKRLAQRRANRPPDPPPPPEGPIQLSR
;
A
#
# COMPACT_ATOMS: atom_id res chain seq x y z
N MET A 1 -7.06 -28.39 -3.44
CA MET A 1 -6.81 -26.95 -3.18
C MET A 1 -6.53 -26.32 -4.52
N ASP A 2 -7.48 -25.54 -5.05
CA ASP A 2 -7.29 -24.89 -6.34
C ASP A 2 -6.34 -23.71 -6.17
N ILE A 3 -5.28 -23.67 -6.98
CA ILE A 3 -4.27 -22.60 -6.95
C ILE A 3 -4.91 -21.20 -7.08
N THR A 4 -6.03 -21.13 -7.80
CA THR A 4 -6.85 -19.92 -7.99
C THR A 4 -7.37 -19.35 -6.68
N GLN A 5 -7.68 -20.18 -5.68
CA GLN A 5 -8.20 -19.75 -4.37
C GLN A 5 -7.09 -19.06 -3.55
N LEU A 6 -5.89 -19.64 -3.54
CA LEU A 6 -4.70 -19.03 -2.92
C LEU A 6 -4.35 -17.69 -3.59
N ILE A 7 -4.40 -17.66 -4.93
CA ILE A 7 -4.17 -16.45 -5.71
C ILE A 7 -5.26 -15.41 -5.44
N GLY A 8 -6.52 -15.81 -5.33
CA GLY A 8 -7.65 -14.93 -5.02
C GLY A 8 -7.45 -14.18 -3.72
N GLY A 9 -7.11 -14.90 -2.64
CA GLY A 9 -6.82 -14.27 -1.35
C GLY A 9 -5.65 -13.29 -1.42
N LEU A 10 -4.56 -13.66 -2.09
CA LEU A 10 -3.38 -12.79 -2.26
C LEU A 10 -3.70 -11.55 -3.10
N ALA A 11 -4.37 -11.74 -4.22
CA ALA A 11 -4.74 -10.68 -5.16
C ALA A 11 -5.73 -9.69 -4.53
N LEU A 12 -6.63 -10.17 -3.67
CA LEU A 12 -7.57 -9.33 -2.92
C LEU A 12 -6.87 -8.54 -1.80
N SER A 13 -5.85 -9.13 -1.16
CA SER A 13 -5.13 -8.51 -0.05
C SER A 13 -4.17 -7.42 -0.51
N ALA A 14 -3.46 -7.64 -1.62
CA ALA A 14 -2.44 -6.74 -2.14
C ALA A 14 -2.89 -5.26 -2.33
N PRO A 15 -4.07 -4.94 -2.90
CA PRO A 15 -4.51 -3.55 -3.05
C PRO A 15 -4.69 -2.80 -1.72
N ALA A 16 -4.80 -3.50 -0.57
CA ALA A 16 -4.83 -2.85 0.74
C ALA A 16 -3.53 -2.09 1.05
N GLY A 17 -2.41 -2.48 0.43
CA GLY A 17 -1.16 -1.74 0.51
C GLY A 17 -1.19 -0.37 -0.17
N LEU A 18 -2.11 -0.14 -1.12
CA LEU A 18 -2.29 1.14 -1.80
C LEU A 18 -3.37 2.00 -1.16
N ASN A 19 -4.47 1.40 -0.71
CA ASN A 19 -5.51 2.03 0.13
C ASN A 19 -6.05 1.01 1.13
N ALA A 20 -5.99 1.26 2.45
CA ALA A 20 -6.34 0.21 3.43
C ALA A 20 -7.85 -0.10 3.44
N TYR A 21 -8.67 0.95 3.31
CA TYR A 21 -10.10 0.87 3.53
C TYR A 21 -10.89 0.60 2.25
N LEU A 22 -10.38 1.01 1.10
CA LEU A 22 -11.09 0.92 -0.18
C LEU A 22 -11.31 -0.53 -0.64
N PRO A 23 -10.33 -1.45 -0.60
CA PRO A 23 -10.56 -2.86 -0.91
C PRO A 23 -11.53 -3.53 0.09
N LEU A 24 -11.47 -3.15 1.37
CA LEU A 24 -12.42 -3.62 2.38
C LEU A 24 -13.84 -3.13 2.07
N LEU A 25 -13.99 -1.87 1.63
CA LEU A 25 -15.29 -1.33 1.20
C LEU A 25 -15.81 -2.06 -0.04
N VAL A 26 -14.96 -2.32 -1.03
CA VAL A 26 -15.31 -3.09 -2.24
C VAL A 26 -15.78 -4.50 -1.85
N LEU A 27 -15.04 -5.21 -1.00
CA LEU A 27 -15.43 -6.52 -0.46
C LEU A 27 -16.78 -6.45 0.26
N SER A 28 -16.93 -5.48 1.15
CA SER A 28 -18.12 -5.29 1.98
C SER A 28 -19.37 -5.02 1.13
N LEU A 29 -19.26 -4.17 0.11
CA LEU A 29 -20.36 -3.86 -0.81
C LEU A 29 -20.69 -5.06 -1.71
N ALA A 30 -19.68 -5.74 -2.25
CA ALA A 30 -19.90 -6.95 -3.04
C ALA A 30 -20.65 -8.01 -2.22
N ALA A 31 -20.27 -8.22 -0.96
CA ALA A 31 -20.95 -9.13 -0.05
C ALA A 31 -22.36 -8.64 0.34
N LYS A 32 -22.51 -7.33 0.62
CA LYS A 32 -23.80 -6.71 0.99
C LYS A 32 -24.88 -6.90 -0.08
N PHE A 33 -24.49 -6.83 -1.35
CA PHE A 33 -25.41 -6.97 -2.48
C PHE A 33 -25.45 -8.39 -3.05
N GLY A 34 -24.87 -9.38 -2.36
CA GLY A 34 -24.96 -10.80 -2.72
C GLY A 34 -24.11 -11.22 -3.91
N ALA A 35 -23.13 -10.41 -4.34
CA ALA A 35 -22.20 -10.78 -5.41
C ALA A 35 -21.16 -11.80 -4.96
N ILE A 36 -20.86 -11.86 -3.66
CA ILE A 36 -19.98 -12.83 -3.03
C ILE A 36 -20.56 -13.23 -1.67
N HIS A 37 -20.11 -14.36 -1.12
CA HIS A 37 -20.45 -14.79 0.22
C HIS A 37 -19.27 -14.61 1.18
N LEU A 38 -19.53 -14.11 2.38
CA LEU A 38 -18.58 -14.04 3.47
C LEU A 38 -18.98 -15.05 4.55
N SER A 39 -18.01 -15.85 4.99
CA SER A 39 -18.19 -16.79 6.10
C SER A 39 -18.02 -16.09 7.44
N SER A 40 -18.67 -16.61 8.49
CA SER A 40 -18.46 -16.13 9.87
C SER A 40 -16.97 -16.24 10.25
N PRO A 41 -16.35 -15.25 10.92
CA PRO A 41 -16.96 -14.05 11.54
C PRO A 41 -17.02 -12.80 10.63
N TYR A 42 -16.69 -12.91 9.35
CA TYR A 42 -16.53 -11.75 8.45
C TYR A 42 -17.86 -11.19 7.92
N THR A 43 -18.99 -11.83 8.22
CA THR A 43 -20.33 -11.34 7.87
C THR A 43 -20.63 -9.97 8.45
N ILE A 44 -19.99 -9.57 9.55
CA ILE A 44 -20.08 -8.22 10.14
C ILE A 44 -19.71 -7.11 9.15
N LEU A 45 -18.86 -7.40 8.15
CA LEU A 45 -18.51 -6.44 7.09
C LEU A 45 -19.71 -6.05 6.21
N THR A 46 -20.78 -6.85 6.21
CA THR A 46 -22.02 -6.54 5.49
C THR A 46 -22.96 -5.61 6.27
N ASP A 47 -22.66 -5.31 7.53
CA ASP A 47 -23.50 -4.40 8.33
C ASP A 47 -23.38 -2.97 7.82
N TRP A 48 -24.52 -2.26 7.78
CA TRP A 48 -24.54 -0.86 7.31
C TRP A 48 -23.64 0.06 8.16
N TRP A 49 -23.46 -0.27 9.44
CA TRP A 49 -22.52 0.42 10.31
C TRP A 49 -21.06 0.19 9.90
N ALA A 50 -20.67 -1.05 9.61
CA ALA A 50 -19.32 -1.36 9.13
C ALA A 50 -19.02 -0.68 7.79
N ILE A 51 -19.97 -0.75 6.85
CA ILE A 51 -19.89 -0.07 5.55
C ILE A 51 -19.79 1.44 5.72
N GLY A 52 -20.61 2.03 6.62
CA GLY A 52 -20.57 3.47 6.91
C GLY A 52 -19.22 3.92 7.47
N VAL A 53 -18.64 3.14 8.39
CA VAL A 53 -17.29 3.40 8.92
C VAL A 53 -16.25 3.31 7.81
N LEU A 54 -16.30 2.27 6.98
CA LEU A 54 -15.38 2.13 5.84
C LEU A 54 -15.52 3.29 4.85
N LEU A 55 -16.74 3.77 4.58
CA LEU A 55 -16.97 4.93 3.70
C LEU A 55 -16.30 6.19 4.25
N VAL A 56 -16.43 6.44 5.57
CA VAL A 56 -15.77 7.57 6.24
C VAL A 56 -14.26 7.42 6.18
N LEU A 57 -13.72 6.24 6.51
CA LEU A 57 -12.28 5.98 6.50
C LEU A 57 -11.68 6.12 5.09
N VAL A 58 -12.36 5.59 4.06
CA VAL A 58 -11.99 5.80 2.66
C VAL A 58 -11.98 7.29 2.34
N THR A 59 -13.02 8.04 2.71
CA THR A 59 -13.10 9.47 2.44
C THR A 59 -11.93 10.23 3.08
N ILE A 60 -11.61 9.92 4.34
CA ILE A 60 -10.47 10.49 5.05
C ILE A 60 -9.17 10.14 4.32
N GLU A 61 -8.93 8.87 4.01
CA GLU A 61 -7.68 8.46 3.34
C GLU A 61 -7.52 9.14 1.98
N LEU A 62 -8.59 9.21 1.19
CA LEU A 62 -8.59 9.92 -0.09
C LEU A 62 -8.27 11.40 0.07
N MET A 63 -8.82 12.09 1.08
CA MET A 63 -8.58 13.52 1.28
C MET A 63 -7.19 13.80 1.83
N VAL A 64 -6.75 13.04 2.82
CA VAL A 64 -5.48 13.26 3.52
C VAL A 64 -4.28 13.01 2.59
N ASP A 65 -4.32 11.99 1.73
CA ASP A 65 -3.22 11.70 0.80
C ASP A 65 -2.99 12.79 -0.27
N LYS A 66 -3.93 13.74 -0.41
CA LYS A 66 -3.87 14.83 -1.39
C LYS A 66 -3.27 16.11 -0.79
N ILE A 67 -3.03 16.16 0.52
CA ILE A 67 -2.47 17.33 1.21
C ILE A 67 -0.98 17.07 1.50
N PRO A 68 -0.04 17.82 0.88
CA PRO A 68 1.38 17.67 1.14
C PRO A 68 1.72 17.81 2.63
N GLY A 69 2.46 16.85 3.18
CA GLY A 69 2.85 16.81 4.59
C GLY A 69 1.91 15.95 5.43
N LEU A 70 0.59 16.04 5.21
CA LEU A 70 -0.36 15.13 5.87
C LEU A 70 -0.31 13.71 5.28
N ASP A 71 0.02 13.60 3.99
CA ASP A 71 0.27 12.33 3.30
C ASP A 71 1.32 11.47 4.02
N HIS A 72 2.41 12.08 4.49
CA HIS A 72 3.47 11.38 5.22
C HIS A 72 2.99 10.85 6.58
N ILE A 73 2.19 11.63 7.32
CA ILE A 73 1.62 11.21 8.61
C ILE A 73 0.65 10.05 8.38
N ASN A 74 -0.17 10.15 7.34
CA ASN A 74 -1.12 9.09 6.98
C ASN A 74 -0.39 7.80 6.61
N ASP A 75 0.71 7.87 5.85
CA ASP A 75 1.51 6.69 5.50
C ASP A 75 2.15 6.04 6.74
N ILE A 76 2.57 6.82 7.74
CA ILE A 76 3.08 6.28 9.02
C ILE A 76 2.00 5.50 9.75
N ILE A 77 0.81 6.08 9.91
CA ILE A 77 -0.33 5.41 10.56
C ILE A 77 -0.67 4.11 9.81
N ASN A 78 -0.67 4.19 8.48
CA ASN A 78 -1.03 3.08 7.62
C ASN A 78 0.05 2.00 7.49
N THR A 79 1.25 2.21 8.03
CA THR A 79 2.30 1.19 8.09
C THR A 79 1.83 -0.05 8.86
N LEU A 80 0.93 0.11 9.82
CA LEU A 80 0.30 -1.01 10.55
C LEU A 80 -1.08 -1.37 10.02
N ILE A 81 -1.89 -0.38 9.64
CA ILE A 81 -3.28 -0.59 9.23
C ILE A 81 -3.35 -1.33 7.89
N ARG A 82 -2.51 -1.00 6.90
CA ARG A 82 -2.55 -1.64 5.58
C ARG A 82 -2.20 -3.13 5.62
N PRO A 83 -1.10 -3.56 6.30
CA PRO A 83 -0.86 -4.99 6.49
C PRO A 83 -2.01 -5.70 7.22
N ALA A 84 -2.57 -5.08 8.27
CA ALA A 84 -3.70 -5.66 8.99
C ALA A 84 -4.96 -5.79 8.12
N ALA A 85 -5.26 -4.79 7.29
CA ALA A 85 -6.35 -4.83 6.32
C ALA A 85 -6.13 -5.93 5.27
N GLY A 86 -4.90 -6.09 4.78
CA GLY A 86 -4.53 -7.20 3.91
C GLY A 86 -4.75 -8.56 4.55
N ALA A 87 -4.36 -8.71 5.82
CA ALA A 87 -4.61 -9.93 6.58
C ALA A 87 -6.11 -10.24 6.68
N LEU A 88 -6.93 -9.24 7.02
CA LEU A 88 -8.37 -9.36 7.11
C LEU A 88 -9.01 -9.75 5.77
N LEU A 89 -8.59 -9.13 4.67
CA LEU A 89 -9.06 -9.45 3.32
C LEU A 89 -8.73 -10.88 2.93
N TYR A 90 -7.51 -11.35 3.20
CA TYR A 90 -7.13 -12.73 2.93
C TYR A 90 -8.00 -13.70 3.72
N MET A 91 -8.17 -13.45 5.02
CA MET A 91 -8.95 -14.34 5.87
C MET A 91 -10.45 -14.34 5.55
N SER A 92 -10.97 -13.21 5.03
CA SER A 92 -12.35 -13.08 4.59
C SER A 92 -12.62 -13.82 3.27
N HIS A 93 -11.56 -14.19 2.54
CA HIS A 93 -11.67 -14.96 1.32
C HIS A 93 -11.92 -16.44 1.63
N ASP A 94 -12.78 -17.07 0.83
CA ASP A 94 -13.31 -18.42 1.06
C ASP A 94 -12.21 -19.51 1.10
N SER A 95 -11.06 -19.23 0.48
CA SER A 95 -9.87 -20.08 0.50
C SER A 95 -9.26 -20.27 1.90
N ALA A 96 -9.40 -19.29 2.79
CA ALA A 96 -8.69 -19.25 4.06
C ALA A 96 -9.28 -20.22 5.10
N TYR A 97 -10.59 -20.52 5.01
CA TYR A 97 -11.26 -21.36 6.01
C TYR A 97 -11.12 -22.85 5.77
N ASN A 98 -11.01 -23.27 4.50
CA ASN A 98 -11.13 -24.68 4.12
C ASN A 98 -9.79 -25.35 3.79
N TYR A 99 -8.75 -24.58 3.44
CA TYR A 99 -7.53 -25.17 2.84
C TYR A 99 -6.21 -24.62 3.36
N VAL A 100 -6.21 -23.48 4.08
CA VAL A 100 -4.99 -22.81 4.55
C VAL A 100 -5.06 -22.65 6.06
N ASN A 101 -3.95 -22.90 6.75
CA ASN A 101 -3.86 -22.63 8.19
C ASN A 101 -4.14 -21.12 8.44
N PRO A 102 -5.02 -20.75 9.39
CA PRO A 102 -5.39 -19.35 9.63
C PRO A 102 -4.20 -18.41 9.91
N ILE A 103 -3.14 -18.90 10.56
CA ILE A 103 -1.91 -18.13 10.83
C ILE A 103 -1.15 -17.87 9.52
N VAL A 104 -1.11 -18.86 8.63
CA VAL A 104 -0.52 -18.71 7.30
C VAL A 104 -1.33 -17.73 6.46
N ALA A 105 -2.66 -17.84 6.47
CA ALA A 105 -3.56 -16.91 5.79
C ALA A 105 -3.35 -15.45 6.25
N LEU A 106 -3.29 -15.23 7.58
CA LEU A 106 -2.94 -13.94 8.18
C LEU A 106 -1.59 -13.42 7.66
N GLY A 107 -0.56 -14.27 7.71
CA GLY A 107 0.78 -13.92 7.27
C GLY A 107 0.83 -13.56 5.79
N LEU A 108 0.17 -14.33 4.93
CA LEU A 108 0.10 -14.11 3.48
C LEU A 108 -0.56 -12.76 3.16
N GLY A 109 -1.72 -12.46 3.74
CA GLY A 109 -2.39 -11.18 3.55
C GLY A 109 -1.57 -9.99 4.07
N THR A 110 -0.96 -10.14 5.24
CA THR A 110 -0.09 -9.14 5.87
C THR A 110 1.11 -8.81 4.98
N VAL A 111 1.82 -9.84 4.49
CA VAL A 111 2.99 -9.68 3.64
C VAL A 111 2.61 -9.10 2.28
N ALA A 112 1.50 -9.54 1.70
CA ALA A 112 1.03 -9.03 0.42
C ALA A 112 0.75 -7.51 0.49
N ALA A 113 -0.12 -7.08 1.41
CA ALA A 113 -0.45 -5.67 1.55
C ALA A 113 0.73 -4.83 2.06
N GLY A 114 1.50 -5.34 3.03
CA GLY A 114 2.68 -4.67 3.55
C GLY A 114 3.76 -4.47 2.50
N GLY A 115 4.00 -5.47 1.65
CA GLY A 115 4.93 -5.36 0.53
C GLY A 115 4.52 -4.26 -0.46
N VAL A 116 3.24 -4.20 -0.81
CA VAL A 116 2.70 -3.13 -1.67
C VAL A 116 2.82 -1.75 -1.01
N HIS A 117 2.52 -1.65 0.28
CA HIS A 117 2.69 -0.39 1.02
C HIS A 117 4.14 0.08 1.04
N VAL A 118 5.11 -0.83 1.25
CA VAL A 118 6.55 -0.49 1.18
C VAL A 118 6.91 0.06 -0.21
N LEU A 119 6.35 -0.49 -1.28
CA LEU A 119 6.56 0.04 -2.64
C LEU A 119 6.00 1.47 -2.78
N LYS A 120 4.78 1.73 -2.27
CA LYS A 120 4.18 3.09 -2.23
C LYS A 120 5.04 4.05 -1.39
N ALA A 121 5.33 3.71 -0.14
CA ALA A 121 6.08 4.56 0.78
C ALA A 121 7.51 4.86 0.25
N THR A 122 8.11 3.94 -0.49
CA THR A 122 9.45 4.16 -1.09
C THR A 122 9.42 4.94 -2.40
N SER A 123 8.28 5.02 -3.10
CA SER A 123 8.12 5.83 -4.31
C SER A 123 7.80 7.30 -4.01
N ARG A 124 7.07 7.58 -2.92
CA ARG A 124 6.62 8.92 -2.51
C ARG A 124 7.75 9.98 -2.40
N PRO A 125 8.93 9.69 -1.79
CA PRO A 125 10.04 10.65 -1.76
C PRO A 125 10.56 11.01 -3.16
N VAL A 126 10.55 10.05 -4.10
CA VAL A 126 11.01 10.29 -5.47
C VAL A 126 10.07 11.26 -6.18
N VAL A 127 8.77 11.05 -6.05
CA VAL A 127 7.73 11.94 -6.62
C VAL A 127 7.80 13.32 -5.96
N THR A 128 7.91 13.36 -4.63
CA THR A 128 7.98 14.63 -3.88
C THR A 128 9.19 15.45 -4.30
N LEU A 129 10.38 14.83 -4.36
CA LEU A 129 11.61 15.52 -4.75
C LEU A 129 11.62 15.94 -6.23
N SER A 130 11.00 15.16 -7.13
CA SER A 130 10.98 15.49 -8.56
C SER A 130 9.93 16.53 -8.94
N THR A 131 8.85 16.68 -8.15
CA THR A 131 7.72 17.56 -8.45
C THR A 131 7.49 18.66 -7.41
N ALA A 132 8.40 18.81 -6.45
CA ALA A 132 8.21 19.67 -5.27
C ALA A 132 6.88 19.38 -4.52
N GLY A 133 6.45 18.12 -4.51
CA GLY A 133 5.21 17.65 -3.86
C GLY A 133 3.94 17.81 -4.69
N LEU A 134 3.94 18.53 -5.81
CA LEU A 134 2.75 18.77 -6.64
C LEU A 134 2.27 17.51 -7.39
N GLY A 135 3.15 16.52 -7.57
CA GLY A 135 2.80 15.24 -8.21
C GLY A 135 2.15 14.23 -7.25
N ASN A 136 2.25 14.42 -5.94
CA ASN A 136 1.74 13.46 -4.94
C ASN A 136 0.22 13.24 -5.07
N PRO A 137 -0.63 14.27 -5.25
CA PRO A 137 -2.07 14.08 -5.39
C PRO A 137 -2.46 13.25 -6.63
N LEU A 138 -1.76 13.47 -7.77
CA LEU A 138 -2.02 12.73 -9.01
C LEU A 138 -1.60 11.26 -8.89
N VAL A 139 -0.43 11.00 -8.31
CA VAL A 139 0.03 9.63 -8.03
C VAL A 139 -0.91 8.95 -7.07
N SER A 140 -1.35 9.63 -6.01
CA SER A 140 -2.31 9.09 -5.06
C SER A 140 -3.63 8.71 -5.72
N LEU A 141 -4.16 9.55 -6.60
CA LEU A 141 -5.40 9.25 -7.31
C LEU A 141 -5.25 8.01 -8.21
N ALA A 142 -4.10 7.85 -8.87
CA ALA A 142 -3.81 6.66 -9.65
C ALA A 142 -3.69 5.41 -8.77
N GLU A 143 -3.05 5.52 -7.61
CA GLU A 143 -2.96 4.44 -6.62
C GLU A 143 -4.36 4.01 -6.11
N ASP A 144 -5.22 4.98 -5.79
CA ASP A 144 -6.60 4.73 -5.35
C ASP A 144 -7.42 4.02 -6.43
N PHE A 145 -7.29 4.46 -7.70
CA PHE A 145 -7.94 3.82 -8.83
C PHE A 145 -7.44 2.38 -9.04
N VAL A 146 -6.13 2.17 -9.00
CA VAL A 146 -5.52 0.83 -9.11
C VAL A 146 -5.97 -0.05 -7.94
N ALA A 147 -6.06 0.48 -6.73
CA ALA A 147 -6.54 -0.25 -5.56
C ALA A 147 -7.99 -0.73 -5.73
N ALA A 148 -8.89 0.18 -6.11
CA ALA A 148 -10.30 -0.14 -6.37
C ALA A 148 -10.46 -1.16 -7.50
N LEU A 149 -9.80 -0.94 -8.64
CA LEU A 149 -9.89 -1.81 -9.80
C LEU A 149 -9.32 -3.20 -9.50
N THR A 150 -8.17 -3.27 -8.84
CA THR A 150 -7.54 -4.55 -8.49
C THR A 150 -8.37 -5.29 -7.46
N ALA A 151 -8.93 -4.61 -6.46
CA ALA A 151 -9.83 -5.24 -5.48
C ALA A 151 -11.07 -5.82 -6.16
N LEU A 152 -11.70 -5.07 -7.05
CA LEU A 152 -12.87 -5.53 -7.80
C LEU A 152 -12.52 -6.74 -8.67
N LEU A 153 -11.42 -6.69 -9.41
CA LEU A 153 -10.96 -7.80 -10.24
C LEU A 153 -10.53 -9.01 -9.41
N ALA A 154 -9.98 -8.82 -8.22
CA ALA A 154 -9.57 -9.92 -7.36
C ALA A 154 -10.76 -10.76 -6.89
N LEU A 155 -11.95 -10.15 -6.74
CA LEU A 155 -13.17 -10.85 -6.37
C LEU A 155 -13.73 -11.72 -7.51
N PHE A 156 -13.66 -11.24 -8.75
CA PHE A 156 -14.36 -11.89 -9.88
C PHE A 156 -13.42 -12.61 -10.85
N VAL A 157 -12.20 -12.12 -11.03
CA VAL A 157 -11.19 -12.64 -11.96
C VAL A 157 -9.78 -12.59 -11.33
N PRO A 158 -9.50 -13.43 -10.30
CA PRO A 158 -8.24 -13.40 -9.53
C PRO A 158 -6.96 -13.38 -10.35
N LEU A 159 -6.91 -14.15 -11.44
CA LEU A 159 -5.73 -14.23 -12.31
C LEU A 159 -5.46 -12.90 -13.04
N LEU A 160 -6.51 -12.18 -13.43
CA LEU A 160 -6.37 -10.87 -14.06
C LEU A 160 -5.93 -9.81 -13.05
N ALA A 161 -6.46 -9.87 -11.82
CA ALA A 161 -5.99 -9.01 -10.74
C ALA A 161 -4.50 -9.23 -10.43
N LEU A 162 -4.06 -10.50 -10.35
CA LEU A 162 -2.65 -10.84 -10.19
C LEU A 162 -1.80 -10.30 -11.34
N LEU A 163 -2.26 -10.45 -12.59
CA LEU A 163 -1.55 -9.93 -13.76
C LEU A 163 -1.39 -8.40 -13.69
N LEU A 164 -2.44 -7.67 -13.35
CA LEU A 164 -2.36 -6.21 -13.16
C LEU A 164 -1.40 -5.86 -12.03
N LEU A 165 -1.45 -6.57 -10.91
CA LEU A 165 -0.55 -6.36 -9.80
C LEU A 165 0.93 -6.48 -10.24
N ILE A 166 1.24 -7.51 -11.03
CA ILE A 166 2.57 -7.72 -11.60
C ILE A 166 2.97 -6.58 -12.54
N ILE A 167 2.06 -6.16 -13.44
CA ILE A 167 2.30 -5.09 -14.41
C ILE A 167 2.57 -3.74 -13.73
N PHE A 168 1.89 -3.43 -12.63
CA PHE A 168 2.06 -2.14 -11.94
C PHE A 168 3.19 -2.16 -10.89
N LEU A 169 3.34 -3.25 -10.13
CA LEU A 169 4.31 -3.29 -9.03
C LEU A 169 5.74 -3.63 -9.46
N LEU A 170 5.94 -4.50 -10.46
CA LEU A 170 7.29 -4.86 -10.90
C LEU A 170 8.06 -3.66 -11.47
N PRO A 171 7.48 -2.83 -12.37
CA PRO A 171 8.18 -1.65 -12.87
C PRO A 171 8.43 -0.62 -11.77
N ALA A 172 7.47 -0.42 -10.87
CA ALA A 172 7.63 0.49 -9.72
C ALA A 172 8.80 0.04 -8.83
N PHE A 173 8.85 -1.25 -8.46
CA PHE A 173 9.94 -1.83 -7.69
C PHE A 173 11.29 -1.70 -8.40
N TRP A 174 11.35 -2.05 -9.68
CA TRP A 174 12.58 -1.97 -10.47
C TRP A 174 13.10 -0.54 -10.58
N LEU A 175 12.21 0.42 -10.83
CA LEU A 175 12.54 1.84 -10.94
C LEU A 175 13.07 2.39 -9.60
N VAL A 176 12.36 2.13 -8.50
CA VAL A 176 12.79 2.57 -7.16
C VAL A 176 14.16 1.98 -6.82
N ASN A 177 14.38 0.69 -7.05
CA ASN A 177 15.65 0.05 -6.74
C ASN A 177 16.81 0.58 -7.61
N ARG A 178 16.54 0.86 -8.90
CA ARG A 178 17.52 1.47 -9.81
C ARG A 178 17.90 2.89 -9.38
N LEU A 179 16.93 3.71 -8.98
CA LEU A 179 17.16 5.08 -8.51
C LEU A 179 17.94 5.10 -7.19
N ARG A 180 17.60 4.21 -6.25
CA ARG A 180 18.33 4.07 -4.98
C ARG A 180 19.79 3.71 -5.20
N LYS A 181 20.07 2.73 -6.07
CA LYS A 181 21.45 2.35 -6.43
C LYS A 181 22.22 3.53 -7.03
N ARG A 182 21.60 4.32 -7.92
CA ARG A 182 22.22 5.52 -8.49
C ARG A 182 22.53 6.60 -7.44
N LEU A 183 21.62 6.85 -6.50
CA LEU A 183 21.84 7.81 -5.43
C LEU A 183 22.93 7.35 -4.45
N ALA A 184 22.94 6.05 -4.11
CA ALA A 184 23.99 5.47 -3.26
C ALA A 184 25.37 5.58 -3.93
N GLN A 185 25.47 5.29 -5.23
CA GLN A 185 26.71 5.47 -6.00
C GLN A 185 27.16 6.92 -6.05
N ARG A 186 26.25 7.89 -6.22
CA ARG A 186 26.59 9.33 -6.17
C ARG A 186 27.15 9.76 -4.82
N ARG A 187 26.62 9.23 -3.71
CA ARG A 187 27.14 9.51 -2.36
C ARG A 187 28.50 8.88 -2.14
N ALA A 188 28.70 7.63 -2.59
CA ALA A 188 29.99 6.94 -2.50
C ALA A 188 31.09 7.64 -3.33
N ASN A 189 30.72 8.23 -4.46
CA ASN A 189 31.64 8.96 -5.34
C ASN A 189 31.71 10.46 -5.03
N ARG A 190 31.15 10.93 -3.90
CA ARG A 190 31.25 12.34 -3.51
C ARG A 190 32.70 12.63 -3.09
N PRO A 191 33.37 13.63 -3.69
CA PRO A 191 34.72 14.00 -3.26
C PRO A 191 34.73 14.39 -1.76
N PRO A 192 35.85 14.17 -1.05
CA PRO A 192 35.99 14.57 0.35
C PRO A 192 35.62 16.05 0.50
N ASP A 193 34.98 16.39 1.62
CA ASP A 193 34.71 17.80 1.91
C ASP A 193 36.04 18.57 1.93
N PRO A 194 36.08 19.79 1.39
CA PRO A 194 37.29 20.61 1.45
C PRO A 194 37.71 20.76 2.91
N PRO A 195 39.03 20.78 3.19
CA PRO A 195 39.51 20.98 4.55
C PRO A 195 38.90 22.24 5.14
N PRO A 196 38.62 22.27 6.46
CA PRO A 196 38.09 23.47 7.10
C PRO A 196 39.01 24.66 6.81
N PRO A 197 38.44 25.87 6.64
CA PRO A 197 39.25 27.06 6.46
C PRO A 197 40.25 27.18 7.62
N PRO A 198 41.48 27.64 7.36
CA PRO A 198 42.48 27.79 8.42
C PRO A 198 41.89 28.64 9.55
N GLU A 199 42.07 28.20 10.80
CA GLU A 199 41.67 28.97 11.97
C GLU A 199 42.28 30.37 11.85
N GLY A 200 41.41 31.38 11.75
CA GLY A 200 41.84 32.76 11.72
C GLY A 200 42.68 33.06 12.98
N PRO A 201 43.65 34.00 12.89
CA PRO A 201 44.51 34.32 14.02
C PRO A 201 43.65 34.59 15.26
N ILE A 202 43.92 33.84 16.33
CA ILE A 202 43.25 33.95 17.62
C ILE A 202 43.29 35.43 18.01
N GLN A 203 42.15 36.10 17.89
CA GLN A 203 42.00 37.48 18.36
C GLN A 203 42.02 37.39 19.89
N LEU A 204 43.22 37.47 20.46
CA LEU A 204 43.42 37.70 21.89
C LEU A 204 42.82 39.08 22.19
N SER A 205 41.57 39.09 22.65
CA SER A 205 40.93 40.25 23.25
C SER A 205 41.83 40.74 24.39
N ARG A 206 42.39 41.94 24.21
CA ARG A 206 43.18 42.66 25.21
C ARG A 206 42.27 43.43 26.17
#